data_AF-A0A2N5J1P8-F1
#
_entry.id   AF-A0A2N5J1P8-F1
#
_cell.length_a   1.000
_cell.length_b   1.000
_cell.length_c   1.000
_cell.angle_alpha   90.00
_cell.angle_beta   90.00
_cell.angle_gamma   90.00
#
_symmetry.space_group_name_H-M   'P 1'
#
loop_
_entity.id
_entity.type
_entity.pdbx_description
1 polymer ?
#
loop_
_entity_poly.entity_id
_entity_poly.type
_entity_poly.pdbx_seq_one_letter_code
_entity_poly.pdbx_strand_id
1 'polypeptide(L)'
;MPRGTTPDDLLLGKFVKILEDHKRYREAELLDATAIAGGFAAGFDFAMQACKTSGIVPPTHLVHEMMSSPWFEKGSYADDICQELLKKDGSTIAS
;
A
#
# COMPACT_ATOMS: atom_id res chain seq x y z
N MET A 1 -21.10 -7.44 -11.98
CA MET A 1 -21.42 -7.61 -10.54
C MET A 1 -21.01 -6.32 -9.84
N PRO A 2 -21.84 -5.72 -8.97
CA PRO A 2 -21.38 -4.61 -8.16
C PRO A 2 -20.34 -5.14 -7.18
N ARG A 3 -19.18 -4.47 -7.12
CA ARG A 3 -18.03 -4.82 -6.28
C ARG A 3 -18.50 -5.13 -4.87
N GLY A 4 -18.25 -6.34 -4.38
CA GLY A 4 -18.20 -6.58 -2.95
C GLY A 4 -16.93 -5.90 -2.47
N THR A 5 -17.00 -4.61 -2.13
CA THR A 5 -15.85 -3.85 -1.66
C THR A 5 -15.52 -4.29 -0.25
N THR A 6 -14.66 -5.30 -0.12
CA THR A 6 -14.04 -5.58 1.17
C THR A 6 -13.22 -4.37 1.62
N PRO A 7 -12.94 -4.21 2.92
CA PRO A 7 -12.04 -3.15 3.38
C PRO A 7 -10.68 -3.17 2.65
N ASP A 8 -10.18 -4.35 2.31
CA ASP A 8 -8.91 -4.54 1.61
C ASP A 8 -8.98 -4.12 0.14
N ASP A 9 -10.10 -4.37 -0.56
CA ASP A 9 -10.33 -3.83 -1.91
C ASP A 9 -10.28 -2.31 -1.91
N LEU A 10 -10.95 -1.68 -0.93
CA LEU A 10 -10.95 -0.22 -0.79
C LEU A 10 -9.55 0.30 -0.49
N LEU A 11 -8.82 -0.40 0.39
CA LEU A 11 -7.46 -0.03 0.76
C LEU A 11 -6.50 -0.10 -0.43
N LEU A 12 -6.48 -1.21 -1.17
CA LEU A 12 -5.67 -1.32 -2.40
C LEU A 12 -6.07 -0.27 -3.43
N GLY A 13 -7.37 0.02 -3.57
CA GLY A 13 -7.86 1.09 -4.43
C GLY A 13 -7.33 2.49 -4.05
N LYS A 14 -7.13 2.77 -2.75
CA LYS A 14 -6.48 4.02 -2.32
C LYS A 14 -5.02 4.07 -2.77
N PHE A 15 -4.29 2.96 -2.73
CA PHE A 15 -2.91 2.87 -3.23
C PHE A 15 -2.82 2.98 -4.75
N VAL A 16 -3.77 2.38 -5.48
CA VAL A 16 -3.92 2.59 -6.94
C VAL A 16 -4.04 4.08 -7.24
N LYS A 17 -4.94 4.79 -6.55
CA LYS A 17 -5.12 6.23 -6.75
C LYS A 17 -3.86 7.04 -6.44
N ILE A 18 -3.13 6.72 -5.37
CA ILE A 18 -1.84 7.36 -5.07
C ILE A 18 -0.86 7.18 -6.22
N LEU A 19 -0.76 5.96 -6.78
CA LEU A 19 0.12 5.70 -7.91
C LEU A 19 -0.31 6.50 -9.15
N GLU A 20 -1.61 6.56 -9.45
CA GLU A 20 -2.16 7.37 -10.56
C GLU A 20 -1.88 8.86 -10.40
N ASP A 21 -2.08 9.42 -9.21
CA ASP A 21 -1.84 10.83 -8.89
C ASP A 21 -0.35 11.19 -9.08
N HIS A 22 0.55 10.22 -8.88
CA HIS A 22 1.99 10.33 -9.13
C HIS A 22 2.42 9.84 -10.53
N LYS A 23 1.47 9.64 -11.45
CA LYS A 23 1.69 9.22 -12.85
C LYS A 23 2.41 7.86 -12.98
N ARG A 24 2.28 6.98 -11.98
CA ARG A 24 2.75 5.59 -11.98
C ARG A 24 1.67 4.66 -12.52
N TYR A 25 1.22 4.92 -13.74
CA TYR A 25 0.04 4.26 -14.30
C TYR A 25 0.21 2.76 -14.51
N ARG A 26 1.42 2.30 -14.85
CA ARG A 26 1.70 0.88 -15.05
C ARG A 26 1.64 0.12 -13.73
N GLU A 27 2.17 0.72 -12.67
CA GLU A 27 2.12 0.16 -11.32
C GLU A 27 0.68 0.19 -10.80
N ALA A 28 -0.06 1.28 -11.03
CA ALA A 28 -1.46 1.38 -10.67
C ALA A 28 -2.31 0.29 -11.36
N GLU A 29 -2.13 0.07 -12.66
CA GLU A 29 -2.85 -0.96 -13.43
C GLU A 29 -2.52 -2.38 -12.93
N LEU A 30 -1.24 -2.66 -12.64
CA LEU A 30 -0.83 -3.96 -12.12
C LEU A 30 -1.37 -4.22 -10.71
N LEU A 31 -1.40 -3.17 -9.86
CA LEU A 31 -1.97 -3.25 -8.52
C LEU A 31 -3.49 -3.48 -8.58
N ASP A 32 -4.20 -2.77 -9.46
CA ASP A 32 -5.64 -2.94 -9.66
C ASP A 32 -5.98 -4.36 -10.14
N ALA A 33 -5.21 -4.89 -11.10
CA ALA A 33 -5.35 -6.27 -11.56
C ALA A 33 -5.10 -7.30 -10.44
N THR A 34 -4.12 -7.04 -9.58
CA THR A 34 -3.80 -7.90 -8.42
C THR A 34 -4.94 -7.90 -7.40
N ALA A 35 -5.52 -6.73 -7.12
CA ALA A 35 -6.69 -6.59 -6.25
C ALA A 35 -7.90 -7.35 -6.83
N ILE A 36 -8.18 -7.20 -8.13
CA ILE A 36 -9.27 -7.91 -8.83
C ILE A 36 -9.12 -9.44 -8.74
N ALA A 37 -7.88 -9.93 -8.75
CA ALA A 37 -7.60 -11.36 -8.59
C ALA A 37 -7.71 -11.87 -7.14
N GLY A 38 -8.01 -11.00 -6.17
CA GLY A 38 -8.06 -11.34 -4.74
C GLY A 38 -6.70 -11.56 -4.09
N GLY A 39 -5.62 -11.10 -4.72
CA GLY A 39 -4.25 -11.28 -4.26
C GLY A 39 -3.83 -10.24 -3.21
N PHE A 40 -4.54 -10.12 -2.09
CA PHE A 40 -4.37 -9.00 -1.15
C PHE A 40 -2.96 -8.89 -0.55
N ALA A 41 -2.38 -9.98 -0.04
CA ALA A 41 -1.02 -9.98 0.52
C ALA A 41 0.02 -9.55 -0.52
N ALA A 42 -0.05 -10.13 -1.73
CA ALA A 42 0.80 -9.74 -2.85
C ALA A 42 0.56 -8.28 -3.29
N GLY A 43 -0.68 -7.81 -3.23
CA GLY A 43 -1.06 -6.43 -3.51
C GLY A 43 -0.44 -5.44 -2.53
N PHE A 44 -0.37 -5.78 -1.24
CA PHE A 44 0.29 -4.95 -0.23
C PHE A 44 1.80 -4.85 -0.44
N ASP A 45 2.46 -5.99 -0.68
CA ASP A 45 3.89 -6.01 -1.03
C ASP A 45 4.17 -5.18 -2.28
N PHE A 46 3.34 -5.34 -3.32
CA PHE A 46 3.47 -4.57 -4.55
C PHE A 46 3.25 -3.08 -4.33
N ALA A 47 2.20 -2.69 -3.59
CA ALA A 47 1.90 -1.28 -3.31
C ALA A 47 3.06 -0.60 -2.57
N MET A 48 3.59 -1.22 -1.52
CA MET A 48 4.72 -0.67 -0.76
C MET A 48 6.00 -0.62 -1.57
N GLN A 49 6.28 -1.67 -2.35
CA GLN A 49 7.43 -1.68 -3.24
C GLN A 49 7.34 -0.56 -4.29
N ALA A 50 6.18 -0.41 -4.96
CA ALA A 50 5.94 0.61 -5.97
C ALA A 50 6.07 2.04 -5.41
N CYS A 51 5.54 2.27 -4.21
CA CYS A 51 5.74 3.54 -3.50
C CYS A 51 7.22 3.81 -3.23
N LYS A 52 7.94 2.83 -2.66
CA LYS A 52 9.37 2.97 -2.32
C LYS A 52 10.24 3.22 -3.56
N THR A 53 10.06 2.45 -4.63
CA THR A 53 10.85 2.63 -5.87
C THR A 53 10.57 3.95 -6.56
N SER A 54 9.36 4.50 -6.38
CA SER A 54 8.95 5.77 -6.97
C SER A 54 9.24 6.98 -6.08
N GLY A 55 9.81 6.78 -4.89
CA GLY A 55 10.02 7.84 -3.90
C GLY A 55 8.73 8.46 -3.37
N ILE A 56 7.61 7.73 -3.44
CA ILE A 56 6.30 8.16 -2.96
C ILE A 56 6.17 7.75 -1.50
N VAL A 57 5.87 8.72 -0.65
CA VAL A 57 5.55 8.47 0.76
C VAL A 57 4.03 8.40 0.89
N PRO A 58 3.44 7.22 1.12
CA PRO A 58 2.00 7.12 1.34
C PRO A 58 1.61 7.78 2.67
N PRO A 59 0.36 8.27 2.80
CA PRO A 59 -0.13 8.81 4.07
C PRO A 59 0.00 7.80 5.22
N THR A 60 0.52 8.25 6.38
CA THR A 60 0.77 7.41 7.57
C THR A 60 -0.47 6.60 8.02
N HIS A 61 -1.67 7.18 7.94
CA HIS A 61 -2.90 6.47 8.29
C HIS A 61 -3.18 5.26 7.39
N LEU A 62 -2.84 5.32 6.09
CA LEU A 62 -3.02 4.19 5.17
C LEU A 62 -2.00 3.09 5.42
N VAL A 63 -0.79 3.46 5.85
CA VAL A 63 0.22 2.50 6.30
C VAL A 63 -0.30 1.72 7.51
N HIS A 64 -0.88 2.42 8.50
CA HIS A 64 -1.48 1.75 9.66
C HIS A 64 -2.71 0.91 9.31
N GLU A 65 -3.59 1.38 8.42
CA GLU A 65 -4.73 0.60 7.91
C GLU A 65 -4.25 -0.70 7.24
N MET A 66 -3.21 -0.61 6.40
CA MET A 66 -2.59 -1.78 5.76
C MET A 66 -2.03 -2.76 6.77
N MET A 67 -1.22 -2.30 7.73
CA MET A 67 -0.63 -3.16 8.76
C MET A 67 -1.67 -3.83 9.67
N SER A 68 -2.91 -3.31 9.69
CA SER A 68 -4.02 -3.86 10.47
C SER A 68 -4.88 -4.86 9.67
N SER A 69 -4.61 -5.03 8.37
CA SER A 69 -5.35 -5.99 7.53
C SER A 69 -5.06 -7.43 7.95
N PRO A 70 -6.06 -8.34 7.89
CA PRO A 70 -5.83 -9.77 8.11
C PRO A 70 -4.94 -10.41 7.03
N TRP A 71 -4.75 -9.76 5.88
CA TRP A 71 -3.90 -10.22 4.79
C TRP A 71 -2.49 -9.61 4.83
N PHE A 72 -2.21 -8.78 5.84
CA PHE A 72 -0.88 -8.23 6.04
C PHE A 72 0.03 -9.23 6.74
N GLU A 73 1.10 -9.62 6.06
CA GLU A 73 2.04 -10.61 6.56
C GLU A 73 3.21 -9.91 7.29
N LYS A 74 3.38 -10.21 8.58
CA LYS A 74 4.56 -9.75 9.33
C LYS A 74 5.82 -10.38 8.76
N GLY A 75 6.87 -9.57 8.60
CA GLY A 75 8.11 -9.96 7.95
C GLY A 75 8.04 -10.06 6.42
N SER A 76 6.94 -9.62 5.79
CA SER A 76 6.90 -9.44 4.34
C SER A 76 7.66 -8.18 3.92
N TYR A 77 7.83 -8.00 2.60
CA TYR A 77 8.43 -6.77 2.06
C TYR A 77 7.62 -5.53 2.45
N ALA A 78 6.29 -5.61 2.47
CA ALA A 78 5.44 -4.54 2.94
C ALA A 78 5.71 -4.19 4.41
N ASP A 79 5.88 -5.17 5.30
CA ASP A 79 6.22 -4.92 6.72
C ASP A 79 7.54 -4.17 6.87
N ASP A 80 8.60 -4.63 6.20
CA ASP A 80 9.90 -3.95 6.25
C ASP A 80 9.81 -2.49 5.80
N ILE A 81 9.08 -2.22 4.72
CA ILE A 81 8.90 -0.87 4.17
C ILE A 81 8.04 -0.01 5.10
N CYS A 82 6.93 -0.53 5.59
CA CYS A 82 6.05 0.17 6.53
C CYS A 82 6.80 0.57 7.81
N GLN A 83 7.58 -0.35 8.39
CA GLN A 83 8.40 -0.07 9.58
C GLN A 83 9.45 1.01 9.32
N GLU A 84 10.07 1.02 8.13
CA GLU A 84 11.01 2.07 7.72
C GLU A 84 10.34 3.45 7.63
N LEU A 85 9.15 3.51 7.01
CA LEU A 85 8.38 4.75 6.88
C LEU A 85 7.96 5.30 8.24
N LEU A 86 7.43 4.45 9.12
CA LEU A 86 6.96 4.86 10.45
C LEU A 86 8.11 5.35 11.36
N LYS A 87 9.30 4.77 11.25
CA LYS A 87 10.50 5.25 11.97
C LYS A 87 10.92 6.66 11.53
N LYS A 88 10.80 6.97 10.23
CA LYS A 88 11.13 8.30 9.68
C LYS A 88 10.14 9.37 10.12
N ASP A 89 8.86 9.03 10.18
CA ASP A 89 7.81 9.95 10.65
C ASP A 89 7.98 10.28 12.13
N GLY A 90 8.28 9.27 12.97
CA GLY A 90 8.56 9.47 14.40
C GLY A 90 9.83 10.28 14.70
N SER A 91 10.84 10.22 13.83
CA SER A 91 12.08 11.00 13.99
C SER A 91 11.93 12.48 13.61
N THR A 92 10.88 12.85 12.87
CA THR A 92 10.64 14.24 12.41
C THR A 92 10.04 15.13 13.52
N ILE A 93 9.57 14.53 14.62
CA ILE A 93 9.00 15.25 15.79
C ILE A 93 10.09 15.60 16.83
N ALA A 94 11.30 15.07 16.68
CA ALA A 94 12.43 15.34 17.59
C ALA A 94 13.43 16.32 16.94
N SER A 95 13.08 17.61 16.87
CA SER A 95 14.03 18.72 16.67
C SER A 95 13.50 20.00 17.30
#